data_AF-A0A8S3SZM2-F1
#
_entry.id   AF-A0A8S3SZM2-F1
#
_cell.length_a   1.000
_cell.length_b   1.000
_cell.length_c   1.000
_cell.angle_alpha   90.00
_cell.angle_beta   90.00
_cell.angle_gamma   90.00
#
_symmetry.space_group_name_H-M   'P 1'
#
loop_
_entity.id
_entity.type
_entity.pdbx_description
1 polymer ?
#
loop_
_entity_poly.entity_id
_entity_poly.type
_entity_poly.pdbx_seq_one_letter_code
_entity_poly.pdbx_strand_id
1 'polypeptide(L)'
;MAVRRSFVIYLGQVLITVLILLRGVSGDCTNCKPGQCDSSQTCGECEDGWYGNPCFKRCGSQCPTIQTSTGIFSKVCDKDTGKCTGGCRNDVYGEYCDKQCSSHCLQLTGRICDLVSGKCLHSCTQGYYGEDCTSACSKGCYPILVRGAGFVNKCSPQTGICESDKDCKPGWCGTKCDLSCGTNCKTTHSEFFGKM
;
A
#
# COMPACT_ATOMS: atom_id res chain seq x y z
N MET A 1 27.70 19.52 58.05
CA MET A 1 27.22 20.09 56.76
C MET A 1 26.54 19.08 55.83
N ALA A 2 26.23 17.85 56.26
CA ALA A 2 25.57 16.84 55.40
C ALA A 2 24.03 16.93 55.41
N VAL A 3 23.42 17.24 56.56
CA VAL A 3 21.95 17.20 56.76
C VAL A 3 21.20 18.27 55.94
N ARG A 4 21.77 19.47 55.77
CA ARG A 4 21.18 20.54 54.95
C ARG A 4 21.15 20.22 53.45
N ARG A 5 22.10 19.41 52.95
CA ARG A 5 22.14 19.02 51.53
C ARG A 5 21.05 17.98 51.21
N SER A 6 20.81 17.03 52.12
CA SER A 6 19.74 16.03 51.96
C SER A 6 18.34 16.63 51.97
N PHE A 7 18.10 17.68 52.76
CA PHE A 7 16.78 18.33 52.85
C PHE A 7 16.40 19.11 51.59
N VAL A 8 17.38 19.75 50.94
CA VAL A 8 17.18 20.47 49.66
C VAL A 8 16.89 19.49 48.52
N ILE A 9 17.53 18.32 48.52
CA ILE A 9 17.27 17.26 47.53
C ILE A 9 15.85 16.70 47.71
N TYR A 10 15.43 16.48 48.95
CA TYR A 10 14.08 15.98 49.26
C TYR A 10 12.98 16.97 48.83
N LEU A 11 13.13 18.27 49.15
CA LEU A 11 12.20 19.30 48.70
C LEU A 11 12.16 19.42 47.17
N GLY A 12 13.31 19.29 46.50
CA GLY A 12 13.38 19.25 45.04
C GLY A 12 12.66 18.05 44.43
N GLN A 13 12.82 16.86 45.01
CA GLN A 13 12.10 15.65 44.59
C GLN A 13 10.59 15.78 44.81
N VAL A 14 10.17 16.31 45.96
CA VAL A 14 8.75 16.56 46.26
C VAL A 14 8.15 17.57 45.28
N LEU A 15 8.86 18.68 44.99
CA LEU A 15 8.43 19.67 44.01
C LEU A 15 8.35 19.07 42.60
N ILE A 16 9.30 18.23 42.19
CA ILE A 16 9.27 17.52 40.91
C ILE A 16 8.10 16.54 40.85
N THR A 17 7.83 15.77 41.91
CA THR A 17 6.65 14.90 41.95
C THR A 17 5.34 15.67 41.96
N VAL A 18 5.25 16.80 42.67
CA VAL A 18 4.08 17.69 42.64
C VAL A 18 3.94 18.31 41.25
N LEU A 19 5.02 18.71 40.59
CA LEU A 19 5.00 19.19 39.21
C LEU A 19 4.65 18.07 38.21
N ILE A 20 5.04 16.82 38.44
CA ILE A 20 4.64 15.66 37.62
C ILE A 20 3.15 15.35 37.82
N LEU A 21 2.66 15.43 39.06
CA LEU A 21 1.24 15.28 39.39
C LEU A 21 0.39 16.45 38.86
N LEU A 22 0.92 17.68 38.86
CA LEU A 22 0.30 18.87 38.26
C LEU A 22 0.42 18.88 36.71
N ARG A 23 1.45 18.24 36.14
CA ARG A 23 1.60 17.99 34.69
C ARG A 23 0.82 16.76 34.21
N GLY A 24 0.15 16.04 35.12
CA GLY A 24 -0.62 14.84 34.83
C GLY A 24 -2.06 15.10 34.34
N VAL A 25 -2.43 16.35 34.05
CA VAL A 25 -3.74 16.70 33.48
C VAL A 25 -3.54 17.67 32.32
N SER A 26 -3.14 17.12 31.18
CA SER A 26 -3.35 17.76 29.88
C SER A 26 -3.81 16.70 28.89
N GLY A 27 -4.91 16.05 29.24
CA GLY A 27 -5.70 15.26 28.30
C GLY A 27 -6.89 16.10 27.87
N ASP A 28 -6.63 17.24 27.22
CA ASP A 28 -7.69 17.94 26.51
C ASP A 28 -8.00 17.13 25.25
N CYS A 29 -9.28 16.79 25.06
CA CYS A 29 -9.74 16.13 23.84
C CYS A 29 -9.32 16.95 22.62
N THR A 30 -8.28 16.49 21.94
CA THR A 30 -7.68 17.19 20.81
C THR A 30 -8.22 16.55 19.52
N ASN A 31 -8.56 17.38 18.54
CA ASN A 31 -9.15 16.93 17.26
C ASN A 31 -10.47 16.16 17.43
N CYS A 32 -11.25 16.49 18.46
CA CYS A 32 -12.58 15.95 18.66
C CYS A 32 -13.60 17.00 18.24
N LYS A 33 -14.69 16.55 17.60
CA LYS A 33 -15.73 17.50 17.17
C LYS A 33 -16.31 18.26 18.37
N PRO A 34 -16.79 19.50 18.18
CA PRO A 34 -17.32 20.30 19.27
C PRO A 34 -18.41 19.55 20.05
N GLY A 35 -18.25 19.45 21.36
CA GLY A 35 -19.21 18.77 22.24
C GLY A 35 -19.16 17.23 22.20
N GLN A 36 -18.19 16.62 21.53
CA GLN A 36 -18.04 15.15 21.41
C GLN A 36 -16.97 14.56 22.34
N CYS A 37 -16.53 15.31 23.34
CA CYS A 37 -15.57 14.86 24.34
C CYS A 37 -16.30 14.50 25.64
N ASP A 38 -16.08 13.30 26.16
CA ASP A 38 -16.62 12.89 27.46
C ASP A 38 -15.62 13.09 28.61
N SER A 39 -16.08 12.84 29.84
CA SER A 39 -15.27 12.98 31.06
C SER A 39 -14.12 11.97 31.16
N SER A 40 -14.12 10.92 30.33
CA SER A 40 -13.06 9.92 30.22
C SER A 40 -12.01 10.27 29.16
N GLN A 41 -12.11 11.46 28.55
CA GLN A 41 -11.28 11.91 27.43
C GLN A 41 -11.50 11.06 26.17
N THR A 42 -12.65 10.40 26.06
CA THR A 42 -13.05 9.68 24.87
C THR A 42 -13.77 10.62 23.92
N CYS A 43 -13.48 10.47 22.64
CA CYS A 43 -14.12 11.25 21.60
C CYS A 43 -15.17 10.41 20.86
N GLY A 44 -16.43 10.88 20.90
CA GLY A 44 -17.53 10.29 20.15
C GLY A 44 -17.29 10.37 18.64
N GLU A 45 -16.79 11.52 18.19
CA GLU A 45 -16.43 11.80 16.80
C GLU A 45 -15.13 12.63 16.72
N CYS A 46 -14.31 12.31 15.72
CA CYS A 46 -13.07 13.03 15.42
C CYS A 46 -13.30 14.12 14.37
N GLU A 47 -12.49 15.17 14.43
CA GLU A 47 -12.35 16.15 13.36
C GLU A 47 -11.88 15.47 12.07
N ASP A 48 -12.30 16.01 10.92
CA ASP A 48 -11.96 15.43 9.62
C ASP A 48 -10.43 15.33 9.46
N GLY A 49 -9.95 14.13 9.12
CA GLY A 49 -8.53 13.84 8.99
C GLY A 49 -7.92 13.13 10.21
N TRP A 50 -8.72 12.90 11.25
CA TRP A 50 -8.31 12.20 12.47
C TRP A 50 -9.20 10.99 12.77
N TYR A 51 -8.61 9.99 13.44
CA TYR A 51 -9.29 8.77 13.85
C TYR A 51 -8.62 8.16 15.09
N GLY A 52 -9.22 7.08 15.58
CA GLY A 52 -8.93 6.41 16.83
C GLY A 52 -9.57 7.14 18.00
N ASN A 53 -9.66 6.47 19.14
CA ASN A 53 -9.97 7.13 20.40
C ASN A 53 -8.64 7.37 21.16
N PRO A 54 -8.24 8.62 21.50
CA PRO A 54 -8.97 9.88 21.41
C PRO A 54 -8.47 10.82 20.28
N CYS A 55 -8.68 10.43 19.02
CA CYS A 55 -8.44 11.21 17.80
C CYS A 55 -6.99 11.67 17.57
N PHE A 56 -6.00 10.88 17.99
CA PHE A 56 -4.58 11.17 17.79
C PHE A 56 -3.96 10.56 16.53
N LYS A 57 -4.69 9.71 15.80
CA LYS A 57 -4.20 9.11 14.56
C LYS A 57 -4.71 9.89 13.37
N ARG A 58 -3.87 10.06 12.35
CA ARG A 58 -4.21 10.81 11.13
C ARG A 58 -4.65 9.86 10.02
N CYS A 59 -5.71 10.21 9.30
CA CYS A 59 -6.13 9.48 8.10
C CYS A 59 -4.97 9.31 7.10
N GLY A 60 -4.99 8.21 6.35
CA GLY A 60 -4.01 7.91 5.31
C GLY A 60 -3.81 9.07 4.34
N SER A 61 -2.57 9.35 3.95
CA SER A 61 -2.22 10.56 3.17
C SER A 61 -2.90 10.61 1.80
N GLN A 62 -3.28 9.44 1.27
CA GLN A 62 -3.95 9.26 -0.02
C GLN A 62 -5.45 8.97 0.10
N CYS A 63 -6.04 9.10 1.30
CA CYS A 63 -7.50 9.17 1.43
C CYS A 63 -8.03 10.38 0.63
N PRO A 64 -9.27 10.29 0.11
CA PRO A 64 -9.91 11.36 -0.64
C PRO A 64 -10.08 12.58 0.24
N THR A 65 -9.89 13.75 -0.36
CA THR A 65 -10.15 15.03 0.29
C THR A 65 -11.52 15.53 -0.13
N ILE A 66 -12.40 15.83 0.83
CA ILE A 66 -13.68 16.49 0.57
C ILE A 66 -13.61 17.95 1.00
N GLN A 67 -14.39 18.80 0.35
CA GLN A 67 -14.60 20.17 0.80
C GLN A 67 -15.56 20.14 2.00
N THR A 68 -15.09 20.59 3.16
CA THR A 68 -15.89 20.69 4.37
C THR A 68 -16.84 21.89 4.28
N SER A 69 -17.79 21.97 5.22
CA SER A 69 -18.71 23.12 5.36
C SER A 69 -17.99 24.45 5.58
N THR A 70 -16.73 24.43 6.02
CA THR A 70 -15.86 25.60 6.17
C THR A 70 -15.08 25.95 4.91
N GLY A 71 -15.27 25.21 3.81
CA GLY A 71 -14.55 25.38 2.55
C GLY A 71 -13.13 24.82 2.56
N ILE A 72 -12.75 24.08 3.61
CA ILE A 72 -11.41 23.48 3.75
C ILE A 72 -11.43 22.08 3.14
N PHE A 73 -10.35 21.68 2.47
CA PHE A 73 -10.20 20.31 1.98
C PHE A 73 -9.55 19.45 3.05
N SER A 74 -10.30 18.52 3.64
CA SER A 74 -9.75 17.54 4.61
C SER A 74 -9.95 16.11 4.14
N LYS A 75 -9.06 15.23 4.60
CA LYS A 75 -9.13 13.79 4.31
C LYS A 75 -10.21 13.15 5.18
N VAL A 76 -10.94 12.18 4.65
CA VAL A 76 -11.96 11.48 5.42
C VAL A 76 -11.62 10.00 5.54
N CYS A 77 -11.69 9.51 6.76
CA CYS A 77 -11.56 8.11 7.08
C CYS A 77 -12.50 7.74 8.24
N ASP A 78 -12.78 6.45 8.37
CA ASP A 78 -13.55 5.89 9.46
C ASP A 78 -12.91 6.24 10.81
N LYS A 79 -13.72 6.73 11.75
CA LYS A 79 -13.21 7.25 13.02
C LYS A 79 -12.55 6.19 13.89
N ASP A 80 -12.91 4.92 13.76
CA ASP A 80 -12.43 3.85 14.64
C ASP A 80 -11.28 3.10 13.97
N THR A 81 -11.45 2.76 12.70
CA THR A 81 -10.49 1.92 11.98
C THR A 81 -9.46 2.72 11.20
N GLY A 82 -9.74 3.97 10.84
CA GLY A 82 -8.89 4.81 9.97
C GLY A 82 -8.95 4.45 8.48
N LYS A 83 -9.90 3.60 8.08
CA LYS A 83 -10.08 3.21 6.66
C LYS A 83 -10.62 4.40 5.86
N CYS A 84 -10.09 4.65 4.68
CA CYS A 84 -10.53 5.79 3.87
C CYS A 84 -12.00 5.62 3.44
N THR A 85 -12.83 6.62 3.74
CA THR A 85 -14.25 6.62 3.35
C THR A 85 -14.39 7.38 2.03
N GLY A 86 -14.94 6.74 0.99
CA GLY A 86 -15.05 7.32 -0.35
C GLY A 86 -13.96 6.89 -1.33
N GLY A 87 -13.21 5.82 -1.02
CA GLY A 87 -12.22 5.22 -1.91
C GLY A 87 -10.82 5.81 -1.73
N CYS A 88 -10.01 5.77 -2.78
CA CYS A 88 -8.63 6.25 -2.80
C CYS A 88 -8.40 7.29 -3.87
N ARG A 89 -7.30 8.05 -3.81
CA ARG A 89 -6.82 8.82 -4.97
C ARG A 89 -6.44 7.89 -6.14
N ASN A 90 -6.13 8.48 -7.29
CA ASN A 90 -5.64 7.71 -8.43
C ASN A 90 -4.31 7.03 -8.07
N ASP A 91 -4.05 5.88 -8.68
CA ASP A 91 -2.80 5.13 -8.59
C ASP A 91 -2.48 4.49 -7.23
N VAL A 92 -3.44 4.53 -6.30
CA VAL A 92 -3.39 3.82 -5.01
C VAL A 92 -4.66 3.02 -4.76
N TYR A 93 -4.53 1.95 -3.97
CA TYR A 93 -5.59 1.03 -3.62
C TYR A 93 -5.44 0.54 -2.17
N GLY A 94 -6.42 -0.25 -1.73
CA GLY A 94 -6.51 -0.81 -0.39
C GLY A 94 -7.34 0.07 0.55
N GLU A 95 -7.77 -0.51 1.67
CA GLU A 95 -8.70 0.15 2.61
C GLU A 95 -8.12 1.43 3.24
N TYR A 96 -6.80 1.58 3.23
CA TYR A 96 -6.07 2.73 3.76
C TYR A 96 -5.39 3.59 2.68
N CYS A 97 -5.56 3.22 1.40
CA CYS A 97 -4.95 3.88 0.25
C CYS A 97 -3.41 3.99 0.35
N ASP A 98 -2.78 3.00 0.96
CA ASP A 98 -1.34 2.94 1.23
C ASP A 98 -0.60 2.02 0.26
N LYS A 99 -1.32 1.32 -0.63
CA LYS A 99 -0.73 0.44 -1.64
C LYS A 99 -0.75 1.12 -3.00
N GLN A 100 0.39 1.09 -3.69
CA GLN A 100 0.53 1.68 -5.02
C GLN A 100 0.07 0.69 -6.09
N CYS A 101 -0.76 1.14 -7.04
CA CYS A 101 -1.01 0.39 -8.27
C CYS A 101 0.33 0.09 -8.97
N SER A 102 0.42 -1.06 -9.64
CA SER A 102 1.60 -1.38 -10.44
C SER A 102 1.84 -0.32 -11.52
N SER A 103 3.08 0.15 -11.65
CA SER A 103 3.50 1.02 -12.75
C SER A 103 3.43 0.34 -14.11
N HIS A 104 3.18 -0.97 -14.14
CA HIS A 104 3.01 -1.78 -15.34
C HIS A 104 1.53 -2.00 -15.69
N CYS A 105 0.58 -1.43 -14.93
CA CYS A 105 -0.79 -1.30 -15.40
C CYS A 105 -0.83 -0.33 -16.59
N LEU A 106 -1.53 -0.69 -17.66
CA LEU A 106 -1.71 0.19 -18.80
C LEU A 106 -2.64 1.36 -18.44
N GLN A 107 -2.10 2.58 -18.41
CA GLN A 107 -2.88 3.79 -18.21
C GLN A 107 -3.50 4.26 -19.53
N LEU A 108 -4.81 4.05 -19.69
CA LEU A 108 -5.58 4.56 -20.83
C LEU A 108 -6.33 5.84 -20.46
N THR A 109 -7.10 5.81 -19.37
CA THR A 109 -7.87 6.97 -18.88
C THR A 109 -8.09 6.87 -17.38
N GLY A 110 -7.92 7.97 -16.65
CA GLY A 110 -8.30 8.05 -15.23
C GLY A 110 -7.52 7.07 -14.34
N ARG A 111 -8.26 6.25 -13.57
CA ARG A 111 -7.72 5.28 -12.61
C ARG A 111 -7.09 4.09 -13.34
N ILE A 112 -5.94 3.60 -12.86
CA ILE A 112 -5.19 2.51 -13.51
C ILE A 112 -5.43 1.12 -12.91
N CYS A 113 -5.79 1.03 -11.62
CA CYS A 113 -6.08 -0.22 -10.94
C CYS A 113 -7.30 -0.11 -10.02
N ASP A 114 -7.94 -1.24 -9.76
CA ASP A 114 -9.09 -1.39 -8.87
C ASP A 114 -8.73 -0.94 -7.46
N LEU A 115 -9.65 -0.18 -6.84
CA LEU A 115 -9.41 0.52 -5.58
C LEU A 115 -9.32 -0.41 -4.37
N VAL A 116 -9.83 -1.64 -4.46
CA VAL A 116 -9.81 -2.62 -3.37
C VAL A 116 -8.72 -3.64 -3.59
N SER A 117 -8.74 -4.28 -4.76
CA SER A 117 -7.91 -5.44 -5.08
C SER A 117 -6.55 -5.08 -5.67
N GLY A 118 -6.37 -3.87 -6.21
CA GLY A 118 -5.14 -3.46 -6.89
C GLY A 118 -4.97 -4.05 -8.29
N LYS A 119 -5.95 -4.80 -8.80
CA LYS A 119 -5.94 -5.37 -10.15
C LYS A 119 -5.98 -4.25 -11.19
N CYS A 120 -5.16 -4.32 -12.23
CA CYS A 120 -5.17 -3.35 -13.30
C CYS A 120 -6.55 -3.36 -14.00
N LEU A 121 -7.09 -2.17 -14.28
CA LEU A 121 -8.42 -2.05 -14.92
C LEU A 121 -8.40 -2.38 -16.42
N HIS A 122 -7.21 -2.43 -17.00
CA HIS A 122 -6.98 -2.69 -18.41
C HIS A 122 -6.00 -3.87 -18.57
N SER A 123 -5.00 -3.73 -19.44
CA SER A 123 -3.97 -4.73 -19.66
C SER A 123 -2.66 -4.33 -18.96
N CYS A 124 -1.65 -5.18 -19.08
CA CYS A 124 -0.29 -4.88 -18.68
C CYS A 124 0.49 -4.17 -19.80
N THR A 125 1.46 -3.35 -19.40
CA THR A 125 2.53 -2.91 -20.30
C THR A 125 3.30 -4.12 -20.81
N GLN A 126 3.85 -4.03 -22.03
CA GLN A 126 4.56 -5.15 -22.63
C GLN A 126 5.72 -5.63 -21.76
N GLY A 127 5.85 -6.96 -21.64
CA GLY A 127 6.85 -7.58 -20.78
C GLY A 127 6.35 -7.92 -19.37
N TYR A 128 5.10 -7.59 -19.03
CA TYR A 128 4.48 -7.91 -17.75
C TYR A 128 3.14 -8.63 -17.94
N TYR A 129 2.76 -9.41 -16.93
CA TYR A 129 1.52 -10.16 -16.90
C TYR A 129 0.97 -10.31 -15.48
N GLY A 130 -0.25 -10.84 -15.39
CA GLY A 130 -0.98 -11.07 -14.14
C GLY A 130 -2.05 -10.00 -13.93
N GLU A 131 -2.95 -10.24 -12.98
CA GLU A 131 -4.09 -9.33 -12.75
C GLU A 131 -3.66 -7.95 -12.23
N ASP A 132 -2.52 -7.85 -11.57
CA ASP A 132 -1.90 -6.63 -11.04
C ASP A 132 -0.63 -6.22 -11.83
N CYS A 133 -0.30 -6.93 -12.91
CA CYS A 133 0.88 -6.68 -13.74
C CYS A 133 2.21 -6.62 -12.97
N THR A 134 2.35 -7.34 -11.86
CA THR A 134 3.60 -7.39 -11.09
C THR A 134 4.56 -8.47 -11.57
N SER A 135 4.09 -9.42 -12.38
CA SER A 135 4.91 -10.53 -12.88
C SER A 135 5.55 -10.19 -14.22
N ALA A 136 6.85 -10.36 -14.35
CA ALA A 136 7.56 -10.15 -15.61
C ALA A 136 7.49 -11.40 -16.52
N CYS A 137 7.36 -11.19 -17.83
CA CYS A 137 7.44 -12.26 -18.82
C CYS A 137 8.79 -13.00 -18.71
N SER A 138 8.77 -14.33 -18.88
CA SER A 138 9.98 -15.14 -18.76
C SER A 138 11.07 -14.69 -19.73
N LYS A 139 12.32 -14.78 -19.27
CA LYS A 139 13.51 -14.62 -20.13
C LYS A 139 13.57 -15.68 -21.23
N GLY A 140 12.87 -16.81 -21.07
CA GLY A 140 12.70 -17.85 -22.07
C GLY A 140 11.76 -17.49 -23.22
N CYS A 141 10.94 -16.44 -23.11
CA CYS A 141 10.10 -15.97 -24.22
C CYS A 141 10.91 -15.13 -25.23
N TYR A 142 10.61 -15.23 -26.53
CA TYR A 142 11.24 -14.40 -27.55
C TYR A 142 10.94 -12.90 -27.34
N PRO A 143 11.95 -12.01 -27.49
CA PRO A 143 11.75 -10.59 -27.29
C PRO A 143 11.16 -9.91 -28.52
N ILE A 144 10.46 -8.81 -28.29
CA ILE A 144 10.04 -7.85 -29.32
C ILE A 144 10.64 -6.48 -29.03
N LEU A 145 10.81 -5.68 -30.09
CA LEU A 145 11.29 -4.31 -29.96
C LEU A 145 10.11 -3.38 -29.61
N VAL A 146 10.21 -2.71 -28.47
CA VAL A 146 9.27 -1.69 -28.01
C VAL A 146 9.93 -0.33 -28.11
N ARG A 147 9.32 0.56 -28.89
CA ARG A 147 9.81 1.93 -29.08
C ARG A 147 9.86 2.63 -27.72
N GLY A 148 11.04 3.11 -27.32
CA GLY A 148 11.25 3.80 -26.04
C GLY A 148 11.57 2.89 -24.84
N ALA A 149 11.43 1.57 -24.97
CA ALA A 149 11.75 0.60 -23.92
C ALA A 149 12.79 -0.46 -24.33
N GLY A 150 13.11 -0.59 -25.63
CA GLY A 150 14.07 -1.56 -26.12
C GLY A 150 13.47 -2.95 -26.30
N PHE A 151 14.29 -3.99 -26.16
CA PHE A 151 13.84 -5.38 -26.30
C PHE A 151 13.19 -5.89 -25.01
N VAL A 152 11.92 -6.30 -25.09
CA VAL A 152 11.18 -6.89 -23.96
C VAL A 152 10.66 -8.28 -24.34
N ASN A 153 10.69 -9.22 -23.41
CA ASN A 153 10.16 -10.56 -23.65
C ASN A 153 8.64 -10.50 -23.82
N LYS A 154 8.11 -11.07 -24.91
CA LYS A 154 6.66 -11.00 -25.18
C LYS A 154 5.95 -12.20 -24.56
N CYS A 155 4.93 -11.93 -23.77
CA CYS A 155 4.00 -12.93 -23.26
C CYS A 155 2.59 -12.36 -23.14
N SER A 156 1.60 -13.23 -23.02
CA SER A 156 0.20 -12.88 -22.80
C SER A 156 0.08 -12.14 -21.47
N PRO A 157 -0.52 -10.93 -21.46
CA PRO A 157 -0.58 -10.10 -20.26
C PRO A 157 -1.48 -10.69 -19.16
N GLN A 158 -2.36 -11.64 -19.48
CA GLN A 158 -3.20 -12.33 -18.49
C GLN A 158 -2.51 -13.59 -17.94
N THR A 159 -1.90 -14.38 -18.81
CA THR A 159 -1.45 -15.74 -18.46
C THR A 159 0.05 -15.86 -18.24
N GLY A 160 0.84 -14.98 -18.85
CA GLY A 160 2.31 -15.07 -18.87
C GLY A 160 2.86 -16.09 -19.87
N ILE A 161 2.00 -16.71 -20.69
CA ILE A 161 2.41 -17.65 -21.74
C ILE A 161 3.04 -16.88 -22.90
N CYS A 162 4.16 -17.35 -23.44
CA CYS A 162 4.83 -16.67 -24.55
C CYS A 162 3.93 -16.62 -25.80
N GLU A 163 3.73 -15.44 -26.39
CA GLU A 163 2.87 -15.23 -27.58
C GLU A 163 3.69 -15.17 -28.87
N SER A 164 4.50 -16.21 -29.11
CA SER A 164 5.29 -16.36 -30.33
C SER A 164 4.98 -17.68 -31.03
N ASP A 165 5.05 -17.69 -32.37
CA ASP A 165 4.92 -18.90 -33.22
C ASP A 165 6.06 -19.91 -33.01
N LYS A 166 7.00 -19.58 -32.13
CA LYS A 166 8.12 -20.41 -31.69
C LYS A 166 7.91 -20.73 -30.22
N ASP A 167 8.19 -21.97 -29.88
CA ASP A 167 8.31 -22.45 -28.50
C ASP A 167 9.32 -21.61 -27.67
N CYS A 168 9.56 -22.04 -26.44
CA CYS A 168 10.59 -21.43 -25.60
C CYS A 168 11.95 -21.29 -26.32
N LYS A 169 12.70 -20.23 -25.99
CA LYS A 169 14.11 -20.12 -26.40
C LYS A 169 14.88 -21.40 -26.02
N PRO A 170 15.91 -21.80 -26.79
CA PRO A 170 16.75 -22.94 -26.44
C PRO A 170 17.23 -22.88 -24.98
N GLY A 171 17.07 -23.98 -24.27
CA GLY A 171 17.40 -24.09 -22.84
C GLY A 171 16.28 -23.68 -21.87
N TRP A 172 15.09 -23.38 -22.37
CA TRP A 172 13.91 -23.06 -21.56
C TRP A 172 12.73 -23.98 -21.88
N CYS A 173 11.88 -24.28 -20.89
CA CYS A 173 10.66 -25.06 -21.04
C CYS A 173 9.60 -24.71 -19.99
N GLY A 174 8.50 -25.46 -20.00
CA GLY A 174 7.28 -25.13 -19.27
C GLY A 174 6.33 -24.29 -20.12
N THR A 175 5.09 -24.15 -19.66
CA THR A 175 4.05 -23.40 -20.38
C THR A 175 4.35 -21.91 -20.49
N LYS A 176 5.13 -21.36 -19.55
CA LYS A 176 5.59 -19.96 -19.54
C LYS A 176 7.07 -19.81 -19.86
N CYS A 177 7.75 -20.90 -20.24
CA CYS A 177 9.18 -20.91 -20.53
C CYS A 177 10.05 -20.41 -19.37
N ASP A 178 9.64 -20.64 -18.12
CA ASP A 178 10.27 -20.19 -16.87
C ASP A 178 11.16 -21.24 -16.21
N LEU A 179 11.15 -22.47 -16.74
CA LEU A 179 12.02 -23.55 -16.31
C LEU A 179 13.25 -23.62 -17.21
N SER A 180 14.44 -23.72 -16.63
CA SER A 180 15.63 -24.06 -17.38
C SER A 180 15.68 -25.56 -17.64
N CYS A 181 16.00 -25.93 -18.87
CA CYS A 181 16.34 -27.29 -19.24
C CYS A 181 17.60 -27.26 -20.11
N GLY A 182 18.25 -28.39 -20.32
CA GLY A 182 19.36 -28.45 -21.28
C GLY A 182 18.95 -27.96 -22.68
N THR A 183 19.92 -27.75 -23.56
CA THR A 183 19.73 -27.21 -24.92
C THR A 183 18.83 -28.06 -25.84
N ASN A 184 18.42 -29.25 -25.42
CA ASN A 184 17.64 -30.24 -26.19
C ASN A 184 16.15 -30.29 -25.82
N CYS A 185 15.61 -29.27 -25.14
CA CYS A 185 14.18 -29.21 -24.85
C CYS A 185 13.35 -29.09 -26.12
N LYS A 186 12.57 -30.13 -26.44
CA LYS A 186 11.74 -30.21 -27.65
C LYS A 186 10.23 -30.03 -27.44
N THR A 187 9.79 -29.64 -26.24
CA THR A 187 8.50 -29.00 -25.88
C THR A 187 7.51 -29.81 -25.03
N THR A 188 6.88 -29.06 -24.13
CA THR A 188 5.80 -29.39 -23.19
C THR A 188 6.10 -30.40 -22.08
N HIS A 189 5.67 -30.06 -20.86
CA HIS A 189 5.70 -30.88 -19.64
C HIS A 189 5.15 -32.31 -19.85
N SER A 190 4.27 -32.48 -20.84
CA SER A 190 3.68 -33.76 -21.26
C SER A 190 4.65 -34.76 -21.88
N GLU A 191 5.69 -34.33 -22.59
CA GLU A 191 6.59 -35.26 -23.29
C GLU A 191 7.73 -35.80 -22.41
N PHE A 192 8.07 -35.12 -21.31
CA PHE A 192 9.20 -35.49 -20.44
C PHE A 192 8.82 -36.46 -19.32
N PHE A 193 7.59 -36.36 -18.77
CA PHE A 193 7.10 -37.26 -17.70
C PHE A 193 6.15 -38.36 -18.20
N GLY A 194 5.77 -38.35 -19.48
CA GLY A 194 4.97 -39.42 -20.10
C GLY A 194 5.79 -40.61 -20.62
N LYS A 195 7.10 -40.65 -20.37
CA LYS A 195 8.02 -41.73 -20.79
C LYS A 195 9.01 -42.15 -19.68
N MET A 196 8.56 -42.16 -18.42
CA MET A 196 9.23 -42.92 -17.36
C MET A 196 8.42 -44.17 -17.05
#